data_AF-A0A7W5ZI13-F1
#
_entry.id   AF-A0A7W5ZI13-F1
#
_cell.length_a   1.000
_cell.length_b   1.000
_cell.length_c   1.000
_cell.angle_alpha   90.00
_cell.angle_beta   90.00
_cell.angle_gamma   90.00
#
_symmetry.space_group_name_H-M   'P 1'
#
loop_
_entity.id
_entity.type
_entity.pdbx_description
1 polymer ?
#
loop_
_entity_poly.entity_id
_entity_poly.type
_entity_poly.pdbx_seq_one_letter_code
_entity_poly.pdbx_strand_id
1 'polypeptide(L)'
;METNLRLDLTIEELQFLIETLHNLPDKPDELLEKLLNKYFKAITPEIKETPPETELSIEVRELITRAISILTGKPQAEIQPTDELVNLGLTPTKLENLRVHINQFINKKGSKKFITTADMGKIETVGELKDLTLTKLKP
;
A
#
# COMPACT_ATOMS: atom_id res chain seq x y z
N MET A 1 -13.98 47.65 4.02
CA MET A 1 -14.43 46.51 4.85
C MET A 1 -14.65 45.35 3.90
N GLU A 2 -13.72 44.40 3.85
CA GLU A 2 -13.87 43.19 3.03
C GLU A 2 -14.61 42.14 3.86
N THR A 3 -15.89 41.94 3.55
CA THR A 3 -16.67 40.80 4.03
C THR A 3 -16.13 39.52 3.38
N ASN A 4 -15.15 38.90 4.02
CA ASN A 4 -14.75 37.53 3.71
C ASN A 4 -15.84 36.58 4.21
N LEU A 5 -16.85 36.35 3.36
CA LEU A 5 -17.80 35.26 3.53
C LEU A 5 -17.04 33.93 3.38
N ARG A 6 -16.63 33.35 4.52
CA ARG A 6 -16.20 31.94 4.57
C ARG A 6 -17.45 31.07 4.48
N LEU A 7 -17.81 30.70 3.26
CA LEU A 7 -18.77 29.63 2.99
C LEU A 7 -18.02 28.30 3.01
N ASP A 8 -18.19 27.52 4.08
CA ASP A 8 -17.83 26.11 4.11
C ASP A 8 -18.88 25.35 3.30
N LEU A 9 -18.58 25.15 2.01
CA LEU A 9 -19.45 24.43 1.07
C LEU A 9 -19.22 22.92 1.19
N THR A 10 -20.31 22.14 1.19
CA THR A 10 -20.26 20.68 1.12
C THR A 10 -19.82 20.21 -0.28
N ILE A 11 -19.44 18.94 -0.39
CA ILE A 11 -18.99 18.33 -1.67
C ILE A 11 -20.09 18.41 -2.73
N GLU A 12 -21.34 18.14 -2.36
CA GLU A 12 -22.50 18.21 -3.26
C GLU A 12 -22.77 19.65 -3.74
N GLU A 13 -22.63 20.63 -2.85
CA GLU A 13 -22.77 22.05 -3.21
C GLU A 13 -21.63 22.56 -4.10
N LEU A 14 -20.39 22.09 -3.86
CA LEU A 14 -19.24 22.39 -4.72
C LEU A 14 -19.44 21.82 -6.12
N GLN A 15 -19.90 20.57 -6.24
CA GLN A 15 -20.19 19.94 -7.52
C GLN A 15 -21.28 20.71 -8.27
N PHE A 16 -22.38 21.03 -7.60
CA PHE A 16 -23.49 21.79 -8.19
C PHE A 16 -23.05 23.17 -8.71
N LEU A 17 -22.20 23.88 -7.95
CA LEU A 17 -21.66 25.18 -8.36
C LEU A 17 -20.71 25.07 -9.56
N ILE A 18 -19.87 24.04 -9.62
CA ILE A 18 -18.97 23.77 -10.76
C ILE A 18 -19.78 23.47 -12.03
N GLU A 19 -20.83 22.65 -11.93
CA GLU A 19 -21.70 22.32 -13.06
C GLU A 19 -22.48 23.54 -13.55
N THR A 20 -22.98 24.37 -12.63
CA THR A 20 -23.71 25.60 -12.97
C THR A 20 -22.80 26.61 -13.66
N LEU A 21 -21.58 26.82 -13.17
CA LEU A 21 -20.61 27.74 -13.77
C LEU A 21 -20.11 27.26 -15.15
N HIS A 22 -20.00 25.95 -15.37
CA HIS A 22 -19.67 25.41 -16.68
C HIS A 22 -20.71 25.70 -17.76
N ASN A 23 -21.97 25.97 -17.37
CA ASN A 23 -23.07 26.22 -18.28
C ASN A 23 -23.34 27.71 -18.53
N LEU A 24 -22.58 28.62 -17.90
CA LEU A 24 -22.69 30.06 -18.16
C LEU A 24 -21.85 30.47 -19.40
N PRO A 25 -22.34 31.42 -20.21
CA PRO A 25 -21.65 31.89 -21.41
C PRO A 25 -20.41 32.74 -21.11
N ASP A 26 -20.41 33.48 -20.00
CA ASP A 26 -19.25 34.19 -19.45
C ASP A 26 -18.70 33.42 -18.25
N LYS A 27 -17.68 32.59 -18.49
CA LYS A 27 -17.07 31.76 -17.45
C LYS A 27 -15.94 32.55 -16.77
N PRO A 28 -16.04 32.85 -15.46
CA PRO A 28 -14.88 33.29 -14.71
C PRO A 28 -13.96 32.09 -14.46
N ASP A 29 -13.04 31.85 -15.40
CA ASP A 29 -12.12 30.69 -15.38
C ASP A 29 -11.39 30.54 -14.03
N GLU A 30 -10.97 31.66 -13.42
CA GLU A 30 -10.30 31.65 -12.10
C GLU A 30 -11.20 31.15 -10.96
N LEU A 31 -12.51 31.43 -11.01
CA LEU A 31 -13.44 30.98 -9.98
C LEU A 31 -13.71 29.48 -10.13
N LEU A 32 -13.86 29.04 -11.37
CA LEU A 32 -14.04 27.63 -11.70
C LEU A 32 -12.83 26.80 -11.25
N GLU A 33 -11.60 27.28 -11.52
CA GLU A 33 -10.36 26.62 -11.08
C GLU A 33 -10.26 26.54 -9.55
N LYS A 34 -10.63 27.62 -8.84
CA LYS A 34 -10.64 27.62 -7.36
C LYS A 34 -11.65 26.63 -6.79
N LEU A 35 -12.84 26.50 -7.39
CA LEU A 35 -13.87 25.57 -6.96
C LEU A 35 -13.50 24.12 -7.27
N LEU A 36 -12.95 23.86 -8.46
CA LEU A 36 -12.42 22.54 -8.83
C LEU A 36 -11.31 22.11 -7.86
N ASN A 37 -10.37 22.99 -7.53
CA ASN A 37 -9.31 22.68 -6.56
C ASN A 37 -9.86 22.36 -5.16
N LYS A 38 -10.91 23.06 -4.72
CA LYS A 38 -11.59 22.73 -3.45
C LYS A 38 -12.32 21.40 -3.51
N TYR A 39 -13.05 21.15 -4.60
CA TYR A 39 -13.77 19.90 -4.83
C TYR A 39 -12.81 18.71 -4.86
N PHE A 40 -11.74 18.79 -5.65
CA PHE A 40 -10.72 17.75 -5.72
C PHE A 40 -10.08 17.50 -4.37
N LYS A 41 -9.71 18.53 -3.60
CA LYS A 41 -9.18 18.36 -2.23
C LYS A 41 -10.18 17.73 -1.26
N ALA A 42 -11.47 17.97 -1.43
CA ALA A 42 -12.52 17.44 -0.55
C ALA A 42 -12.91 16.00 -0.90
N ILE A 43 -12.84 15.62 -2.18
CA ILE A 43 -13.15 14.25 -2.65
C ILE A 43 -11.93 13.35 -2.77
N THR A 44 -10.70 13.91 -2.81
CA THR A 44 -9.53 13.03 -2.76
C THR A 44 -9.64 12.32 -1.43
N PRO A 45 -9.79 10.98 -1.41
CA PRO A 45 -9.52 10.28 -0.17
C PRO A 45 -8.11 10.72 0.19
N GLU A 46 -7.89 11.14 1.44
CA GLU A 46 -6.53 11.24 1.97
C GLU A 46 -5.85 9.96 1.51
N ILE A 47 -4.95 10.07 0.53
CA ILE A 47 -4.00 9.02 0.26
C ILE A 47 -3.26 9.04 1.58
N LYS A 48 -3.65 8.14 2.49
CA LYS A 48 -2.88 7.87 3.70
C LYS A 48 -1.50 7.65 3.14
N GLU A 49 -0.64 8.65 3.26
CA GLU A 49 0.72 8.58 2.76
C GLU A 49 1.24 7.31 3.40
N THR A 50 1.43 6.28 2.57
CA THR A 50 2.01 5.03 3.03
C THR A 50 3.30 5.48 3.69
N PRO A 51 3.48 5.26 5.01
CA PRO A 51 4.66 5.76 5.68
C PRO A 51 5.88 5.31 4.89
N PRO A 52 6.89 6.18 4.68
CA PRO A 52 8.04 5.85 3.86
C PRO A 52 8.59 4.49 4.30
N GLU A 53 8.72 3.54 3.35
CA GLU A 53 9.18 2.20 3.67
C GLU A 53 10.51 2.30 4.42
N THR A 54 10.57 1.76 5.62
CA THR A 54 11.80 1.73 6.40
C THR A 54 12.85 0.86 5.69
N GLU A 55 14.13 1.13 5.90
CA GLU A 55 15.22 0.33 5.32
C GLU A 55 15.05 -1.18 5.61
N LEU A 56 14.56 -1.52 6.82
CA LEU A 56 14.21 -2.88 7.20
C LEU A 56 13.04 -3.46 6.39
N SER A 57 12.02 -2.66 6.08
CA SER A 57 10.89 -3.08 5.24
C SER A 57 11.34 -3.42 3.82
N ILE A 58 12.24 -2.61 3.25
CA ILE A 58 12.83 -2.84 1.93
C ILE A 58 13.65 -4.14 1.95
N GLU A 59 14.52 -4.32 2.94
CA GLU A 59 15.36 -5.51 3.08
C GLU A 59 14.52 -6.80 3.21
N VAL A 60 13.43 -6.76 3.99
CA VAL A 60 12.49 -7.90 4.13
C VAL A 60 11.79 -8.20 2.81
N ARG A 61 11.35 -7.17 2.08
CA ARG A 61 10.72 -7.34 0.77
C ARG A 61 11.68 -7.97 -0.23
N GLU A 62 12.92 -7.48 -0.29
CA GLU A 62 13.95 -8.03 -1.17
C GLU A 62 14.27 -9.48 -0.85
N LEU A 63 14.40 -9.82 0.45
CA LEU A 63 14.60 -11.20 0.88
C LEU A 63 13.48 -12.12 0.41
N ILE A 64 12.22 -11.74 0.67
CA ILE A 64 11.05 -12.55 0.34
C ILE A 64 10.94 -12.72 -1.18
N THR A 65 10.97 -11.62 -1.93
CA THR A 65 10.82 -11.67 -3.39
C THR A 65 11.97 -12.43 -4.05
N ARG A 66 13.21 -12.31 -3.57
CA ARG A 66 14.34 -13.12 -4.03
C ARG A 66 14.16 -14.61 -3.71
N ALA A 67 13.72 -14.96 -2.50
CA ALA A 67 13.51 -16.35 -2.13
C ALA A 67 12.39 -17.00 -2.96
N ILE A 68 11.29 -16.27 -3.18
CA ILE A 68 10.20 -16.73 -4.05
C ILE A 68 10.71 -16.89 -5.49
N SER A 69 11.49 -15.93 -6.00
CA SER A 69 12.08 -16.00 -7.33
C SER A 69 12.91 -17.27 -7.52
N ILE A 70 13.77 -17.62 -6.55
CA ILE A 70 14.58 -18.84 -6.58
C ILE A 70 13.71 -20.11 -6.53
N LEU A 71 12.66 -20.12 -5.71
CA LEU A 71 11.81 -21.30 -5.52
C LEU A 71 10.83 -21.54 -6.68
N THR A 72 10.47 -20.50 -7.42
CA THR A 72 9.41 -20.53 -8.43
C THR A 72 9.92 -20.31 -9.86
N GLY A 73 11.11 -19.73 -10.00
CA GLY A 73 11.65 -19.31 -11.30
C GLY A 73 11.07 -17.99 -11.80
N LYS A 74 10.15 -17.34 -11.06
CA LYS A 74 9.54 -16.07 -11.45
C LYS A 74 10.54 -14.90 -11.29
N PRO A 75 10.60 -13.94 -12.22
CA PRO A 75 11.43 -12.75 -12.07
C PRO A 75 11.03 -11.95 -10.82
N GLN A 76 12.00 -11.49 -10.05
CA GLN A 76 11.75 -10.72 -8.82
C GLN A 76 10.90 -9.47 -9.06
N ALA A 77 11.09 -8.80 -10.21
CA ALA A 77 10.36 -7.61 -10.61
C ALA A 77 8.86 -7.85 -10.87
N GLU A 78 8.46 -9.10 -11.14
CA GLU A 78 7.07 -9.47 -11.39
C GLU A 78 6.32 -9.82 -10.09
N ILE A 79 7.02 -9.98 -8.97
CA ILE A 79 6.40 -10.36 -7.69
C ILE A 79 5.89 -9.12 -6.96
N GLN A 80 4.57 -9.00 -6.90
CA GLN A 80 3.87 -7.89 -6.25
C GLN A 80 3.39 -8.28 -4.84
N PRO A 81 3.21 -7.30 -3.93
CA PRO A 81 2.68 -7.55 -2.58
C PRO A 81 1.30 -8.21 -2.58
N THR A 82 0.47 -7.91 -3.59
CA THR A 82 -0.88 -8.46 -3.74
C THR A 82 -0.91 -9.87 -4.32
N ASP A 83 0.23 -10.40 -4.78
CA ASP A 83 0.26 -11.71 -5.40
C ASP A 83 0.02 -12.79 -4.35
N GLU A 84 -0.91 -13.69 -4.65
CA GLU A 84 -1.13 -14.89 -3.86
C GLU A 84 0.05 -15.85 -4.02
N LEU A 85 0.52 -16.39 -2.90
CA LEU A 85 1.65 -17.32 -2.85
C LEU A 85 1.40 -18.57 -3.72
N VAL A 86 0.15 -19.03 -3.77
CA VAL A 86 -0.27 -20.18 -4.60
C VAL A 86 -0.13 -19.86 -6.09
N ASN A 87 -0.55 -18.66 -6.53
CA ASN A 87 -0.46 -18.21 -7.92
C ASN A 87 0.99 -17.96 -8.38
N LEU A 88 1.89 -17.73 -7.41
CA LEU A 88 3.32 -17.70 -7.67
C LEU A 88 3.94 -19.10 -7.84
N GLY A 89 3.17 -20.18 -7.61
CA GLY A 89 3.65 -21.55 -7.73
C GLY A 89 4.38 -22.06 -6.48
N LEU A 90 4.08 -21.47 -5.31
CA LEU A 90 4.57 -21.96 -4.02
C LEU A 90 3.71 -23.13 -3.55
N THR A 91 4.20 -24.34 -3.81
CA THR A 91 3.64 -25.58 -3.24
C THR A 91 3.93 -25.66 -1.74
N PRO A 92 3.24 -26.53 -0.97
CA PRO A 92 3.49 -26.67 0.47
C PRO A 92 4.97 -26.89 0.84
N THR A 93 5.70 -27.68 0.05
CA THR A 93 7.14 -27.89 0.23
C THR A 93 7.96 -26.62 0.01
N LYS A 94 7.60 -25.81 -1.01
CA LYS A 94 8.28 -24.53 -1.28
C LYS A 94 7.95 -23.49 -0.21
N LEU A 95 6.72 -23.46 0.30
CA LEU A 95 6.33 -22.61 1.42
C LEU A 95 7.14 -22.94 2.67
N GLU A 96 7.38 -24.22 2.94
CA GLU A 96 8.22 -24.64 4.06
C GLU A 96 9.68 -24.19 3.88
N ASN A 97 10.25 -24.32 2.68
CA ASN A 97 11.58 -23.80 2.38
C ASN A 97 11.67 -22.27 2.52
N LEU A 98 10.65 -21.55 2.06
CA LEU A 98 10.54 -20.10 2.20
C LEU A 98 10.49 -19.70 3.69
N ARG A 99 9.67 -20.40 4.48
CA ARG A 99 9.56 -20.21 5.94
C ARG A 99 10.90 -20.40 6.64
N VAL A 100 11.63 -21.47 6.32
CA VAL A 100 12.96 -21.74 6.88
C VAL A 100 13.93 -20.62 6.52
N HIS A 101 13.95 -20.17 5.27
CA HIS A 101 14.81 -19.08 4.82
C HIS A 101 14.53 -17.76 5.54
N ILE A 102 13.24 -17.40 5.69
CA ILE A 102 12.83 -16.20 6.42
C ILE A 102 13.22 -16.30 7.90
N ASN A 103 13.02 -17.46 8.54
CA ASN A 103 13.42 -17.67 9.93
C ASN A 103 14.93 -17.58 10.15
N GLN A 104 15.75 -18.03 9.19
CA GLN A 104 17.19 -17.82 9.24
C GLN A 104 17.55 -16.33 9.21
N PHE A 105 16.85 -15.53 8.41
CA PHE A 105 17.02 -14.08 8.38
C PHE A 105 16.59 -13.43 9.71
N ILE A 106 15.43 -13.81 10.26
CA ILE A 106 14.94 -13.29 11.54
C ILE A 106 15.93 -13.57 12.67
N ASN A 107 16.48 -14.79 12.71
CA ASN A 107 17.50 -15.16 13.69
C ASN A 107 18.80 -14.35 13.52
N LYS A 108 19.24 -14.12 12.27
CA LYS A 108 20.43 -13.29 11.97
C LYS A 108 20.26 -11.85 12.42
N LYS A 109 19.03 -11.32 12.42
CA LYS A 109 18.69 -9.99 12.95
C LYS A 109 18.55 -9.97 14.48
N GLY A 110 18.79 -11.10 15.16
CA GLY A 110 18.82 -11.19 16.62
C GLY A 110 17.47 -11.42 17.29
N SER A 111 16.40 -11.65 16.53
CA SER A 111 15.09 -11.95 17.10
C SER A 111 14.96 -13.42 17.50
N LYS A 112 14.30 -13.65 18.64
CA LYS A 112 13.92 -14.99 19.15
C LYS A 112 12.53 -15.43 18.67
N LYS A 113 11.81 -14.57 17.95
CA LYS A 113 10.49 -14.88 17.41
C LYS A 113 10.67 -15.58 16.07
N PHE A 114 9.79 -16.52 15.75
CA PHE A 114 9.82 -17.26 14.48
C PHE A 114 8.44 -17.35 13.85
N ILE A 115 8.42 -17.55 12.55
CA ILE A 115 7.24 -17.90 11.76
C ILE A 115 7.04 -19.40 11.85
N THR A 116 5.91 -19.82 12.43
CA THR A 116 5.52 -21.22 12.55
C THR A 116 4.84 -21.72 11.27
N THR A 117 4.69 -23.03 11.12
CA THR A 117 3.89 -23.61 10.01
C THR A 117 2.43 -23.18 10.09
N ALA A 118 1.89 -23.02 11.31
CA ALA A 118 0.53 -22.51 11.53
C ALA A 118 0.39 -21.03 11.12
N ASP A 119 1.42 -20.21 11.33
CA ASP A 119 1.44 -18.84 10.83
C ASP A 119 1.41 -18.82 9.30
N MET A 120 2.27 -19.61 8.64
CA MET A 120 2.31 -19.72 7.17
C MET A 120 0.99 -20.22 6.57
N GLY A 121 0.26 -21.09 7.27
CA GLY A 121 -1.04 -21.60 6.81
C GLY A 121 -2.16 -20.56 6.78
N LYS A 122 -1.93 -19.35 7.32
CA LYS A 122 -2.88 -18.22 7.33
C LYS A 122 -2.47 -17.10 6.37
N ILE A 123 -1.32 -17.21 5.73
CA ILE A 123 -0.76 -16.19 4.85
C ILE A 123 -1.11 -16.57 3.42
N GLU A 124 -1.81 -15.68 2.72
CA GLU A 124 -2.25 -15.91 1.35
C GLU A 124 -1.37 -15.13 0.37
N THR A 125 -0.89 -13.95 0.76
CA THR A 125 -0.18 -13.01 -0.13
C THR A 125 1.27 -12.73 0.29
N VAL A 126 2.05 -12.19 -0.65
CA VAL A 126 3.44 -11.73 -0.40
C VAL A 126 3.48 -10.59 0.62
N GLY A 127 2.52 -9.66 0.56
CA GLY A 127 2.42 -8.52 1.46
C GLY A 127 2.18 -8.94 2.91
N GLU A 128 1.26 -9.87 3.14
CA GLU A 128 1.00 -10.44 4.46
C GLU A 128 2.23 -11.15 5.03
N LEU A 129 2.99 -11.86 4.18
CA LEU A 129 4.25 -12.49 4.57
C LEU A 129 5.30 -11.47 4.99
N LYS A 130 5.39 -10.33 4.28
CA LYS A 130 6.27 -9.20 4.61
C LYS A 130 5.90 -8.66 5.99
N ASP A 131 4.63 -8.36 6.21
CA ASP A 131 4.14 -7.75 7.44
C ASP A 131 4.35 -8.69 8.63
N LEU A 132 4.02 -9.98 8.47
CA LEU A 132 4.30 -10.99 9.48
C LEU A 132 5.81 -11.03 9.81
N THR A 133 6.68 -11.07 8.80
CA THR A 133 8.13 -11.08 9.02
C THR A 133 8.59 -9.87 9.82
N LEU A 134 8.08 -8.68 9.50
CA LEU A 134 8.37 -7.45 10.25
C LEU A 134 7.89 -7.52 11.70
N THR A 135 6.73 -8.11 11.99
CA THR A 135 6.28 -8.29 13.39
C THR A 135 7.20 -9.20 14.21
N LYS A 136 7.84 -10.19 13.57
CA LYS A 136 8.78 -11.10 14.23
C LYS A 136 10.15 -10.45 14.44
N LEU A 137 10.52 -9.45 13.63
CA LEU A 137 11.78 -8.70 13.77
C LEU A 137 11.73 -7.60 14.83
N LYS A 138 10.53 -7.14 15.21
CA LYS A 138 10.37 -6.18 16.31
C LYS A 138 10.80 -6.84 17.64
N PRO A 139 11.60 -6.16 18.49
CA PRO A 139 11.99 -6.66 19.81
C PRO A 139 10.76 -7.08 20.64
#